data_AF-A0A3M7NDF8-F1
#
_entry.id   AF-A0A3M7NDF8-F1
#
_cell.length_a   1.000
_cell.length_b   1.000
_cell.length_c   1.000
_cell.angle_alpha   90.00
_cell.angle_beta   90.00
_cell.angle_gamma   90.00
#
_symmetry.space_group_name_H-M   'P 1'
#
loop_
_entity.id
_entity.type
_entity.pdbx_description
1 polymer ?
#
loop_
_entity_poly.entity_id
_entity_poly.type
_entity_poly.pdbx_seq_one_letter_code
_entity_poly.pdbx_strand_id
1 'polypeptide(L)' 'MSAASVIMANLIDFSMAPLTLRTGATSESNPDAGVSTGGELPTILTDTITTGDKAGAGVLTVFVSLVFFGGAWWLVS' A
#
# COMPACT_ATOMS: atom_id res chain seq x y z
N MET A 1 -13.97 21.26 9.24
CA MET A 1 -15.14 20.35 9.23
C MET A 1 -15.40 19.79 10.64
N SER A 2 -15.55 20.64 11.65
CA SER A 2 -15.63 20.17 13.06
C SER A 2 -16.77 20.84 13.84
N ALA A 3 -16.98 22.15 13.68
CA ALA A 3 -18.11 22.83 14.32
C ALA A 3 -19.48 22.31 13.82
N ALA A 4 -19.61 22.08 12.51
CA ALA A 4 -20.85 21.58 11.92
C ALA A 4 -21.22 20.16 12.38
N SER A 5 -20.25 19.24 12.51
CA SER A 5 -20.53 17.88 12.97
C SER A 5 -20.95 17.83 14.43
N VAL A 6 -20.39 18.70 15.28
CA VAL A 6 -20.79 18.82 16.70
C VAL A 6 -22.23 19.32 16.84
N ILE A 7 -22.63 20.31 16.03
CA ILE A 7 -24.02 20.79 16.03
C ILE A 7 -24.96 19.67 15.58
N MET A 8 -24.68 19.00 14.45
CA MET A 8 -25.52 17.90 13.93
C MET A 8 -25.58 16.69 14.87
N ALA A 9 -24.51 16.41 15.61
CA ALA A 9 -24.49 15.31 16.59
C ALA A 9 -25.48 15.53 17.76
N ASN A 10 -25.77 16.79 18.11
CA ASN A 10 -26.78 17.10 19.13
C ASN A 10 -28.23 16.88 18.64
N LEU A 11 -28.45 16.68 17.33
CA LEU A 11 -29.77 16.39 16.76
C LEU A 11 -30.02 14.89 16.56
N ILE A 12 -29.11 14.00 17.00
CA ILE A 12 -29.27 12.56 16.84
C ILE A 12 -30.41 12.04 17.74
N ASP A 13 -31.30 11.24 17.15
CA ASP A 13 -32.36 10.52 17.85
C ASP A 13 -32.30 9.00 17.57
N PHE A 14 -33.18 8.22 18.22
CA PHE A 14 -33.25 6.77 18.05
C PHE A 14 -33.73 6.32 16.65
N SER A 15 -34.41 7.18 15.90
CA SER A 15 -34.86 6.86 14.53
C SER A 15 -33.69 6.88 13.53
N MET A 16 -32.62 7.60 13.86
CA MET A 16 -31.38 7.71 13.09
C MET A 16 -30.39 6.58 13.40
N ALA A 17 -30.83 5.49 14.02
CA ALA A 17 -29.99 4.33 14.25
C ALA A 17 -29.48 3.75 12.91
N PRO A 18 -28.21 3.29 12.85
CA PRO A 18 -27.65 2.73 11.62
C PRO A 18 -28.50 1.59 11.06
N LEU A 19 -28.95 1.75 9.82
CA LEU A 19 -29.72 0.73 9.12
C LEU A 19 -28.81 -0.42 8.70
N THR A 20 -29.29 -1.63 8.91
CA THR A 20 -28.68 -2.87 8.43
C THR A 20 -29.39 -3.36 7.16
N LEU A 21 -28.80 -4.35 6.52
CA LEU A 21 -29.40 -5.10 5.40
C LEU A 21 -30.81 -5.65 5.73
N ARG A 22 -31.08 -5.93 7.02
CA ARG A 22 -32.37 -6.49 7.48
C ARG A 22 -33.34 -5.44 8.01
N THR A 23 -32.91 -4.20 8.18
CA THR A 23 -33.74 -3.11 8.74
C THR A 23 -34.06 -2.02 7.72
N GLY A 24 -33.91 -2.30 6.41
CA GLY A 24 -34.32 -1.40 5.34
C GLY A 24 -33.23 -0.47 4.80
N ALA A 25 -31.95 -0.84 4.93
CA ALA A 25 -30.88 -0.14 4.20
C ALA A 25 -31.10 -0.28 2.68
N THR A 26 -31.06 0.84 1.95
CA THR A 26 -31.29 0.87 0.49
C THR A 26 -29.99 0.80 -0.33
N SER A 27 -28.84 0.86 0.33
CA SER A 27 -27.53 0.74 -0.32
C SER A 27 -27.33 -0.68 -0.84
N GLU A 28 -26.99 -0.82 -2.11
CA GLU A 28 -26.67 -2.12 -2.73
C GLU A 28 -25.22 -2.53 -2.43
N SER A 29 -24.99 -3.82 -2.20
CA SER A 29 -23.65 -4.39 -2.06
C SER A 29 -23.05 -4.64 -3.45
N ASN A 30 -21.79 -4.28 -3.63
CA ASN A 30 -21.01 -4.70 -4.81
C ASN A 30 -20.02 -5.81 -4.37
N PRO A 31 -20.21 -7.08 -4.78
CA PRO A 31 -19.28 -8.17 -4.49
C PRO A 31 -17.87 -7.97 -5.06
N ASP A 32 -17.75 -7.19 -6.14
CA ASP A 32 -16.49 -6.86 -6.80
C ASP A 32 -15.88 -5.53 -6.29
N ALA A 33 -16.40 -4.97 -5.19
CA ALA A 33 -15.86 -3.75 -4.59
C ALA A 33 -14.38 -3.93 -4.20
N GLY A 34 -13.51 -3.14 -4.82
CA GLY A 34 -12.05 -3.23 -4.61
C GLY A 34 -11.36 -4.26 -5.50
N VAL A 35 -12.09 -5.06 -6.26
CA VAL A 35 -11.54 -5.94 -7.30
C VAL A 35 -11.36 -5.10 -8.56
N SER A 36 -10.13 -4.65 -8.79
CA SER A 36 -9.82 -3.90 -9.98
C SER A 36 -9.13 -4.78 -11.01
N THR A 37 -9.83 -5.14 -12.09
CA THR A 37 -9.24 -5.79 -13.28
C THR A 37 -8.44 -4.78 -14.13
N GLY A 38 -8.44 -3.49 -13.76
CA GLY A 38 -7.75 -2.42 -14.49
C GLY A 38 -7.26 -1.27 -13.61
N GLY A 39 -7.10 -1.51 -12.31
CA GLY A 39 -6.53 -0.52 -11.39
C GLY A 39 -5.04 -0.47 -11.63
N GLU A 40 -4.44 0.73 -11.52
CA GLU A 40 -2.99 0.85 -11.44
C GLU A 40 -2.51 -0.06 -10.29
N LEU A 41 -2.01 -1.24 -10.68
CA LEU A 41 -1.14 -2.00 -9.81
C LEU A 41 -0.03 -1.04 -9.38
N PRO A 42 0.44 -1.11 -8.13
CA PRO A 42 1.56 -0.29 -7.71
C PRO A 42 2.67 -0.42 -8.76
N THR A 43 3.21 0.70 -9.28
CA THR A 43 4.17 0.70 -10.40
C THR A 43 5.24 -0.40 -10.27
N ILE A 44 5.68 -0.66 -9.04
CA ILE A 44 6.68 -1.70 -8.71
C ILE A 44 6.27 -3.15 -9.07
N LEU A 45 4.97 -3.45 -9.16
CA LEU A 45 4.45 -4.76 -9.59
C LEU A 45 4.34 -4.88 -11.12
N THR A 46 4.29 -3.76 -11.84
CA THR A 46 4.17 -3.72 -13.31
C THR A 46 5.48 -3.40 -14.01
N ASP A 47 6.48 -2.92 -13.28
CA ASP A 47 7.73 -2.48 -13.89
C ASP A 47 8.52 -3.70 -14.40
N THR A 48 8.91 -3.63 -15.67
CA THR A 48 9.65 -4.73 -16.29
C THR A 48 11.12 -4.59 -15.95
N ILE A 49 11.66 -5.55 -15.20
CA ILE A 49 13.08 -5.57 -14.82
C ILE A 49 13.95 -5.56 -16.09
N THR A 50 14.64 -4.44 -16.31
CA THR A 50 15.44 -4.23 -17.52
C THR A 50 16.79 -4.93 -17.42
N THR A 51 17.49 -5.05 -18.56
CA THR A 51 18.89 -5.54 -18.57
C THR A 51 19.82 -4.63 -17.76
N GLY A 52 19.51 -3.33 -17.69
CA GLY A 52 20.26 -2.36 -16.91
C GLY A 52 20.19 -2.65 -15.41
N ASP A 53 18.99 -2.97 -14.89
CA ASP A 53 18.79 -3.29 -13.47
C ASP A 53 19.57 -4.54 -13.06
N LYS A 54 19.59 -5.55 -13.94
CA LYS A 54 20.35 -6.80 -13.71
C LYS A 54 21.86 -6.55 -13.72
N ALA A 55 22.35 -5.73 -14.64
CA ALA A 55 23.77 -5.36 -14.71
C ALA A 55 24.19 -4.55 -13.47
N GLY A 56 23.38 -3.56 -13.07
CA GLY A 56 23.61 -2.76 -11.87
C GLY A 56 23.65 -3.60 -10.59
N ALA A 57 22.70 -4.54 -10.43
CA ALA A 57 22.67 -5.45 -9.29
C ALA A 57 23.93 -6.34 -9.23
N GLY A 58 24.41 -6.84 -10.37
CA GLY A 58 25.63 -7.64 -10.45
C GLY A 58 26.88 -6.85 -10.05
N VAL A 59 27.07 -5.66 -10.63
CA VAL A 59 28.22 -4.80 -10.33
C VAL A 59 28.23 -4.39 -8.86
N LEU A 60 27.07 -4.02 -8.30
CA LEU A 60 26.95 -3.65 -6.89
C LEU A 60 27.34 -4.82 -5.98
N THR A 61 26.88 -6.03 -6.29
CA THR A 61 27.18 -7.23 -5.49
C THR A 61 28.68 -7.53 -5.47
N VAL A 62 29.34 -7.44 -6.63
CA VAL A 62 30.80 -7.66 -6.74
C VAL A 62 31.55 -6.57 -5.96
N PHE A 63 31.17 -5.31 -6.13
CA PHE A 63 31.80 -4.19 -5.43
C PHE A 63 31.71 -4.33 -3.91
N VAL A 64 30.52 -4.61 -3.39
CA VAL A 64 30.30 -4.83 -1.95
C VAL A 64 31.11 -6.02 -1.45
N SER A 65 31.16 -7.11 -2.22
CA SER A 65 31.96 -8.30 -1.87
C SER A 65 33.45 -7.97 -1.78
N LEU A 66 34.00 -7.21 -2.74
CA LEU A 66 35.41 -6.79 -2.73
C LEU A 66 35.74 -5.89 -1.54
N VAL A 67 34.88 -4.93 -1.23
CA VAL A 67 35.07 -4.06 -0.06
C VAL A 67 35.01 -4.87 1.23
N PHE A 68 34.07 -5.81 1.32
CA PHE A 68 33.88 -6.62 2.53
C PHE A 68 35.07 -7.57 2.77
N PHE A 69 35.46 -8.35 1.75
CA PHE A 69 36.60 -9.28 1.88
C PHE A 69 37.94 -8.54 1.93
N GLY A 70 38.12 -7.47 1.16
CA GLY A 70 39.33 -6.65 1.19
C GLY A 70 39.49 -5.92 2.52
N GLY A 71 38.40 -5.38 3.07
CA GLY A 71 38.38 -4.77 4.40
C GLY A 71 38.65 -5.78 5.50
N ALA A 72 38.03 -6.97 5.44
CA ALA A 72 38.28 -8.05 6.39
C ALA A 72 39.74 -8.52 6.35
N TRP A 73 40.34 -8.63 5.15
CA TRP A 73 41.75 -8.96 5.00
C TRP A 73 42.64 -7.90 5.63
N TRP A 74 42.41 -6.62 5.32
CA TRP A 74 43.17 -5.49 5.86
C TRP A 74 43.13 -5.42 7.39
N LEU A 75 42.01 -5.81 8.01
CA LEU A 75 41.88 -5.83 9.47
C LEU A 75 42.64 -6.99 10.13
N VAL A 76 42.91 -8.08 9.41
CA VAL A 76 43.59 -9.28 9.93
C VAL A 76 45.09 -9.27 9.63
N SER A 77 45.50 -8.67 8.51
CA SER A 77 46.91 -8.49 8.12
C SER A 77 47.61 -7.42 8.93
#